data_AF-A0A3A4KD82-F1
#
_entry.id   AF-A0A3A4KD82-F1
#
_cell.length_a   1.000
_cell.length_b   1.000
_cell.length_c   1.000
_cell.angle_alpha   90.00
_cell.angle_beta   90.00
_cell.angle_gamma   90.00
#
_symmetry.space_group_name_H-M   'P 1'
#
loop_
_entity.id
_entity.type
_entity.pdbx_description
1 polymer ?
#
loop_
_entity_poly.entity_id
_entity_poly.type
_entity_poly.pdbx_seq_one_letter_code
_entity_poly.pdbx_strand_id
1 'polypeptide(L)'
;MTRFALAAWVAAATFALCAPSAYPRTEDVGEVAVIEDLDGSILAFPGASMPNVFLGNVACAFYRTHEDNYDGLFIFNTSVTNIQQGWSWQNTNEGIGRPLFDWTQQACSATGRLRITVNMGNINTLPSNPDLNAPIVPFYPLTGIELQAHEFGHHWLSAVNFDKNDGQGMQCLLRGYEPTGGDGSAGGDTCNGYGSNGFNQHWSYYFNSCSLMYGSCIEDLGGGNFRFSYPLGTVKYSQLDQYLMGLRTAEEVEPMFVVDVGDVQGSASIPMGHGSSGEETGTRVDVAIEDIVRQEGPRNPALDVCHWKAAFILVHPQGQPPAPQQVQAVDNYRARWESFYDWSTDNRGSFDTTLDGCGIGTAGCPGEPEPGCGAGPECTNGEQRCLGFAVAQICRDERWRILEECSLDMICVDGSCEPAAADGDAPDGDAPTDGDAPADGDLPADGDAPADGDVADGDAPADGDSPADGDVPGDGDMPDGTLCAPGEAACEGDILNSCNSAGSGWISLDCASQGLSCDAAKGCAKGASSGCSAVGGSTALLMAAFVGLLALGRQKRKRAGG
;
A
#
# COMPACT_ATOMS: atom_id res chain seq x y z
N MET A 1 -4.68 -37.37 70.38
CA MET A 1 -3.86 -38.17 69.44
C MET A 1 -4.72 -38.51 68.24
N THR A 2 -4.61 -37.73 67.17
CA THR A 2 -5.31 -37.99 65.91
C THR A 2 -4.42 -37.44 64.81
N ARG A 3 -3.84 -38.34 64.01
CA ARG A 3 -3.07 -38.00 62.80
C ARG A 3 -3.97 -38.18 61.58
N PHE A 4 -3.72 -37.30 60.63
CA PHE A 4 -4.42 -36.99 59.39
C PHE A 4 -4.52 -38.16 58.40
N ALA A 5 -5.62 -38.18 57.64
CA ALA A 5 -5.73 -38.82 56.34
C ALA A 5 -5.40 -37.78 55.25
N LEU A 6 -4.52 -38.12 54.31
CA LEU A 6 -4.26 -37.38 53.09
C LEU A 6 -5.33 -37.77 52.04
N ALA A 7 -6.01 -36.78 51.46
CA ALA A 7 -6.76 -36.95 50.22
C ALA A 7 -6.02 -36.17 49.12
N ALA A 8 -5.56 -36.88 48.09
CA ALA A 8 -4.96 -36.30 46.90
C ALA A 8 -6.06 -35.79 45.97
N TRP A 9 -5.97 -34.53 45.56
CA TRP A 9 -6.73 -33.98 44.44
C TRP A 9 -5.81 -33.86 43.24
N VAL A 10 -6.14 -34.58 42.16
CA VAL A 10 -5.52 -34.41 40.84
C VAL A 10 -6.27 -33.26 40.16
N ALA A 11 -5.57 -32.14 39.95
CA ALA A 11 -6.06 -31.08 39.08
C ALA A 11 -5.78 -31.46 37.63
N ALA A 12 -6.83 -31.72 36.85
CA ALA A 12 -6.72 -31.84 35.41
C ALA A 12 -6.46 -30.44 34.83
N ALA A 13 -5.26 -30.23 34.27
CA ALA A 13 -4.94 -29.05 33.50
C ALA A 13 -5.63 -29.17 32.13
N THR A 14 -6.68 -28.38 31.92
CA THR A 14 -7.26 -28.17 30.60
C THR A 14 -6.23 -27.37 29.79
N PHE A 15 -5.55 -28.01 28.85
CA PHE A 15 -4.80 -27.31 27.81
C PHE A 15 -5.81 -26.55 26.96
N ALA A 16 -5.84 -25.22 27.11
CA ALA A 16 -6.43 -24.35 26.11
C ALA A 16 -5.54 -24.45 24.87
N LEU A 17 -5.98 -25.21 23.87
CA LEU A 17 -5.45 -25.10 22.52
C LEU A 17 -5.69 -23.66 22.07
N CYS A 18 -4.63 -22.87 21.92
CA CYS A 18 -4.68 -21.69 21.07
C CYS A 18 -5.06 -22.20 19.68
N ALA A 19 -6.29 -21.91 19.25
CA ALA A 19 -6.60 -22.03 17.83
C ALA A 19 -5.59 -21.15 17.08
N PRO A 20 -5.05 -21.61 15.94
CA PRO A 20 -4.32 -20.70 15.06
C PRO A 20 -5.23 -19.50 14.78
N SER A 21 -4.69 -18.29 14.89
CA SER A 21 -5.39 -17.09 14.45
C SER A 21 -5.90 -17.35 13.04
N ALA A 22 -7.22 -17.43 12.87
CA ALA A 22 -7.81 -17.54 11.56
C ALA A 22 -7.42 -16.25 10.80
N TYR A 23 -6.65 -16.38 9.72
CA TYR A 23 -6.12 -15.29 8.92
C TYR A 23 -7.19 -14.69 8.01
N PRO A 24 -7.30 -13.34 7.90
CA PRO A 24 -8.31 -12.70 7.07
C PRO A 24 -8.41 -13.39 5.71
N ARG A 25 -9.61 -13.89 5.37
CA ARG A 25 -9.83 -14.60 4.11
C ARG A 25 -10.05 -13.55 3.04
N THR A 26 -9.08 -13.42 2.14
CA THR A 26 -9.24 -12.65 0.91
C THR A 26 -9.83 -13.56 -0.15
N GLU A 27 -10.90 -13.12 -0.80
CA GLU A 27 -11.50 -13.78 -1.95
C GLU A 27 -11.76 -12.73 -3.04
N ASP A 28 -11.37 -13.03 -4.26
CA ASP A 28 -11.66 -12.17 -5.40
C ASP A 28 -13.03 -12.56 -5.96
N VAL A 29 -13.87 -11.55 -6.20
CA VAL A 29 -15.18 -11.74 -6.84
C VAL A 29 -15.19 -10.90 -8.11
N GLY A 30 -14.76 -11.51 -9.22
CA GLY A 30 -14.40 -10.76 -10.42
C GLY A 30 -13.17 -9.88 -10.14
N GLU A 31 -13.24 -8.60 -10.50
CA GLU A 31 -12.15 -7.64 -10.31
C GLU A 31 -12.20 -6.88 -8.97
N VAL A 32 -12.94 -7.41 -7.99
CA VAL A 32 -13.07 -6.82 -6.65
C VAL A 32 -12.49 -7.78 -5.61
N ALA A 33 -11.50 -7.31 -4.86
CA ALA A 33 -10.94 -8.05 -3.75
C ALA A 33 -11.85 -7.92 -2.51
N VAL A 34 -12.31 -9.04 -1.96
CA VAL A 34 -13.17 -9.07 -0.78
C VAL A 34 -12.35 -9.56 0.41
N ILE A 35 -12.26 -8.75 1.47
CA ILE A 35 -11.45 -9.07 2.65
C ILE A 35 -12.37 -9.26 3.87
N GLU A 36 -12.32 -10.46 4.45
CA GLU A 36 -12.96 -10.76 5.72
C GLU A 36 -12.06 -10.37 6.89
N ASP A 37 -12.52 -9.46 7.75
CA ASP A 37 -11.82 -9.05 8.97
C ASP A 37 -12.03 -10.10 10.09
N LEU A 38 -11.17 -11.13 10.11
CA LEU A 38 -11.34 -12.32 10.95
C LEU A 38 -11.07 -12.13 12.44
N ASP A 39 -10.18 -11.23 12.82
CA ASP A 39 -9.82 -10.96 14.22
C ASP A 39 -10.31 -9.59 14.71
N GLY A 40 -11.01 -8.86 13.84
CA GLY A 40 -11.47 -7.51 14.09
C GLY A 40 -10.37 -6.47 13.93
N SER A 41 -9.12 -6.81 13.64
CA SER A 41 -8.01 -5.85 13.62
C SER A 41 -8.15 -4.76 12.56
N ILE A 42 -8.97 -5.00 11.52
CA ILE A 42 -9.23 -4.01 10.47
C ILE A 42 -10.38 -3.09 10.90
N LEU A 43 -11.54 -3.64 11.25
CA LEU A 43 -12.77 -2.88 11.53
C LEU A 43 -12.92 -2.48 13.01
N ALA A 44 -12.06 -2.96 13.93
CA ALA A 44 -11.98 -2.52 15.33
C ALA A 44 -11.42 -1.11 15.50
N PHE A 45 -11.05 -0.45 14.41
CA PHE A 45 -10.94 0.99 14.33
C PHE A 45 -12.21 1.58 13.68
N PRO A 46 -13.41 1.49 14.33
CA PRO A 46 -14.66 1.96 13.76
C PRO A 46 -14.70 3.49 13.79
N GLY A 47 -14.05 4.12 12.81
CA GLY A 47 -14.31 5.49 12.43
C GLY A 47 -13.55 6.61 13.17
N ALA A 48 -13.25 7.62 12.37
CA ALA A 48 -12.77 8.99 12.56
C ALA A 48 -11.41 9.20 13.22
N SER A 49 -10.99 8.32 14.13
CA SER A 49 -9.84 8.62 14.99
C SER A 49 -8.48 8.24 14.39
N MET A 50 -8.39 7.20 13.56
CA MET A 50 -7.14 6.75 12.91
C MET A 50 -7.39 6.16 11.52
N PRO A 51 -7.82 6.97 10.54
CA PRO A 51 -8.13 6.50 9.18
C PRO A 51 -6.93 5.84 8.49
N ASN A 52 -5.73 6.35 8.76
CA ASN A 52 -4.47 5.78 8.25
C ASN A 52 -4.20 4.36 8.78
N VAL A 53 -4.57 4.05 10.03
CA VAL A 53 -4.38 2.69 10.59
C VAL A 53 -5.33 1.70 9.91
N PHE A 54 -6.59 2.07 9.73
CA PHE A 54 -7.55 1.25 8.96
C PHE A 54 -7.03 0.98 7.55
N LEU A 55 -6.64 2.02 6.82
CA LEU A 55 -6.17 1.91 5.44
C LEU A 55 -4.89 1.08 5.33
N GLY A 56 -3.93 1.27 6.25
CA GLY A 56 -2.70 0.47 6.32
C GLY A 56 -2.98 -1.00 6.60
N ASN A 57 -3.88 -1.31 7.54
CA ASN A 57 -4.26 -2.69 7.86
C ASN A 57 -4.94 -3.39 6.67
N VAL A 58 -5.80 -2.68 5.92
CA VAL A 58 -6.42 -3.22 4.70
C VAL A 58 -5.38 -3.47 3.62
N ALA A 59 -4.46 -2.53 3.37
CA ALA A 59 -3.37 -2.72 2.42
C ALA A 59 -2.49 -3.93 2.79
N CYS A 60 -2.12 -4.04 4.07
CA CYS A 60 -1.39 -5.20 4.58
C CYS A 60 -2.14 -6.53 4.44
N ALA A 61 -3.47 -6.54 4.56
CA ALA A 61 -4.26 -7.75 4.31
C ALA A 61 -4.32 -8.08 2.81
N PHE A 62 -4.44 -7.07 1.94
CA PHE A 62 -4.49 -7.21 0.50
C PHE A 62 -3.18 -7.79 -0.08
N TYR A 63 -2.03 -7.24 0.30
CA TYR A 63 -0.71 -7.67 -0.18
C TYR A 63 -0.25 -9.05 0.32
N ARG A 64 -1.05 -9.73 1.17
CA ARG A 64 -0.80 -11.14 1.49
C ARG A 64 -1.18 -12.09 0.36
N THR A 65 -2.11 -11.67 -0.50
CA THR A 65 -2.65 -12.52 -1.59
C THR A 65 -2.49 -11.90 -2.97
N HIS A 66 -2.05 -10.64 -3.03
CA HIS A 66 -1.83 -9.88 -4.26
C HIS A 66 -0.40 -9.35 -4.29
N GLU A 67 0.15 -9.22 -5.49
CA GLU A 67 1.48 -8.64 -5.67
C GLU A 67 1.50 -7.16 -5.27
N ASP A 68 2.67 -6.67 -4.85
CA ASP A 68 2.86 -5.26 -4.51
C ASP A 68 3.19 -4.44 -5.75
N ASN A 69 2.23 -4.40 -6.68
CA ASN A 69 2.34 -3.74 -7.98
C ASN A 69 1.23 -2.69 -8.22
N TYR A 70 0.64 -2.16 -7.15
CA TYR A 70 -0.46 -1.18 -7.21
C TYR A 70 -0.01 0.20 -6.76
N ASP A 71 -0.39 1.23 -7.53
CA ASP A 71 -0.11 2.64 -7.23
C ASP A 71 -1.17 3.24 -6.29
N GLY A 72 -2.40 2.70 -6.28
CA GLY A 72 -3.42 3.07 -5.31
C GLY A 72 -4.42 1.99 -4.96
N LEU A 73 -5.09 2.09 -3.80
CA LEU A 73 -6.14 1.16 -3.39
C LEU A 73 -7.42 1.93 -3.02
N PHE A 74 -8.56 1.55 -3.60
CA PHE A 74 -9.88 2.09 -3.29
C PHE A 74 -10.62 1.14 -2.35
N ILE A 75 -10.84 1.57 -1.12
CA ILE A 75 -11.27 0.72 -0.02
C ILE A 75 -12.68 1.09 0.40
N PHE A 76 -13.58 0.13 0.29
CA PHE A 76 -14.97 0.17 0.72
C PHE A 76 -15.15 -0.77 1.92
N ASN A 77 -16.20 -0.56 2.70
CA ASN A 77 -16.58 -1.47 3.77
C ASN A 77 -18.10 -1.63 3.89
N THR A 78 -18.56 -2.62 4.65
CA THR A 78 -20.00 -2.86 4.87
C THR A 78 -20.55 -2.29 6.18
N SER A 79 -19.68 -1.88 7.11
CA SER A 79 -20.04 -1.78 8.53
C SER A 79 -19.58 -0.49 9.23
N VAL A 80 -18.45 0.07 8.84
CA VAL A 80 -17.87 1.28 9.43
C VAL A 80 -18.41 2.51 8.72
N THR A 81 -19.25 3.26 9.43
CA THR A 81 -19.72 4.57 9.00
C THR A 81 -18.67 5.62 9.34
N ASN A 82 -17.81 5.97 8.39
CA ASN A 82 -16.87 7.08 8.56
C ASN A 82 -16.49 7.76 7.24
N ILE A 83 -16.01 9.00 7.37
CA ILE A 83 -15.74 10.01 6.34
C ILE A 83 -14.83 9.47 5.23
N GLN A 84 -15.22 9.75 3.98
CA GLN A 84 -14.39 9.51 2.81
C GLN A 84 -13.06 10.26 2.93
N GLN A 85 -11.96 9.58 2.61
CA GLN A 85 -10.63 10.17 2.80
C GLN A 85 -9.58 9.55 1.89
N GLY A 86 -8.86 10.40 1.15
CA GLY A 86 -7.57 10.07 0.55
C GLY A 86 -6.41 10.15 1.56
N TRP A 87 -5.55 9.13 1.57
CA TRP A 87 -4.35 9.10 2.40
C TRP A 87 -3.12 8.68 1.59
N SER A 88 -2.19 9.62 1.41
CA SER A 88 -0.91 9.36 0.75
C SER A 88 0.05 8.59 1.66
N TRP A 89 0.67 7.56 1.11
CA TRP A 89 1.72 6.78 1.78
C TRP A 89 3.11 7.29 1.45
N GLN A 90 3.27 8.01 0.34
CA GLN A 90 4.52 8.68 -0.01
C GLN A 90 4.23 9.96 -0.78
N ASN A 91 5.22 10.84 -0.81
CA ASN A 91 5.31 11.93 -1.77
C ASN A 91 6.78 12.04 -2.21
N THR A 92 7.02 11.83 -3.49
CA THR A 92 8.32 11.97 -4.13
C THR A 92 8.42 13.23 -4.98
N ASN A 93 7.34 14.04 -5.00
CA ASN A 93 7.23 15.23 -5.84
C ASN A 93 7.52 16.52 -5.05
N GLU A 94 8.40 17.34 -5.59
CA GLU A 94 8.67 18.69 -5.12
C GLU A 94 7.84 19.71 -5.91
N GLY A 95 7.72 20.94 -5.38
CA GLY A 95 7.04 22.05 -6.07
C GLY A 95 5.51 21.96 -6.05
N ILE A 96 4.94 21.07 -5.23
CA ILE A 96 3.47 20.88 -5.09
C ILE A 96 2.93 21.36 -3.73
N GLY A 97 3.71 22.16 -2.98
CA GLY A 97 3.30 22.65 -1.66
C GLY A 97 3.30 21.58 -0.57
N ARG A 98 4.03 20.47 -0.78
CA ARG A 98 4.13 19.33 0.15
C ARG A 98 5.57 18.92 0.40
N PRO A 99 5.90 18.46 1.63
CA PRO A 99 7.20 17.86 1.90
C PRO A 99 7.30 16.49 1.23
N LEU A 100 8.53 16.05 0.99
CA LEU A 100 8.82 14.66 0.62
C LEU A 100 8.69 13.75 1.84
N PHE A 101 8.11 12.58 1.67
CA PHE A 101 8.00 11.55 2.71
C PHE A 101 7.75 10.17 2.11
N ASP A 102 8.00 9.14 2.91
CA ASP A 102 7.70 7.74 2.58
C ASP A 102 7.32 6.96 3.85
N TRP A 103 6.10 6.47 3.87
CA TRP A 103 5.48 5.65 4.91
C TRP A 103 4.89 4.35 4.32
N THR A 104 5.29 3.95 3.12
CA THR A 104 4.80 2.76 2.41
C THR A 104 4.89 1.48 3.24
N GLN A 105 5.91 1.38 4.09
CA GLN A 105 6.10 0.27 5.03
C GLN A 105 4.93 0.10 6.03
N GLN A 106 4.23 1.18 6.38
CA GLN A 106 3.07 1.12 7.26
C GLN A 106 1.84 0.50 6.57
N ALA A 107 1.85 0.44 5.24
CA ALA A 107 0.84 -0.20 4.41
C ALA A 107 1.32 -1.55 3.82
N CYS A 108 2.45 -2.07 4.30
CA CYS A 108 3.08 -3.30 3.82
C CYS A 108 3.41 -3.31 2.32
N SER A 109 3.58 -2.15 1.69
CA SER A 109 4.11 -2.06 0.32
C SER A 109 5.63 -2.16 0.40
N ALA A 110 6.15 -3.38 0.24
CA ALA A 110 7.57 -3.71 0.36
C ALA A 110 8.43 -3.13 -0.78
N THR A 111 7.86 -2.99 -1.98
CA THR A 111 8.47 -2.37 -3.15
C THR A 111 8.48 -0.84 -3.07
N GLY A 112 7.63 -0.27 -2.20
CA GLY A 112 7.41 1.17 -2.12
C GLY A 112 6.61 1.73 -3.29
N ARG A 113 5.85 0.90 -4.03
CA ARG A 113 5.05 1.36 -5.17
C ARG A 113 3.77 2.09 -4.75
N LEU A 114 3.12 1.67 -3.66
CA LEU A 114 1.85 2.25 -3.22
C LEU A 114 1.99 3.75 -2.93
N ARG A 115 1.18 4.59 -3.60
CA ARG A 115 1.22 6.04 -3.41
C ARG A 115 0.07 6.55 -2.53
N ILE A 116 -1.13 6.03 -2.73
CA ILE A 116 -2.34 6.51 -2.03
C ILE A 116 -3.33 5.38 -1.77
N THR A 117 -4.02 5.46 -0.63
CA THR A 117 -5.23 4.68 -0.38
C THR A 117 -6.42 5.62 -0.21
N VAL A 118 -7.57 5.24 -0.76
CA VAL A 118 -8.80 6.01 -0.69
C VAL A 118 -9.85 5.24 0.09
N ASN A 119 -10.25 5.76 1.25
CA ASN A 119 -11.40 5.25 1.99
C ASN A 119 -12.68 5.80 1.36
N MET A 120 -13.47 4.95 0.70
CA MET A 120 -14.80 5.31 0.21
C MET A 120 -15.90 5.10 1.26
N GLY A 121 -15.56 4.54 2.41
CA GLY A 121 -16.48 4.35 3.52
C GLY A 121 -17.48 3.21 3.29
N ASN A 122 -18.65 3.32 3.92
CA ASN A 122 -19.65 2.25 3.88
C ASN A 122 -20.39 2.24 2.53
N ILE A 123 -20.26 1.15 1.77
CA ILE A 123 -20.88 1.00 0.44
C ILE A 123 -22.41 1.17 0.47
N ASN A 124 -23.07 0.86 1.59
CA ASN A 124 -24.52 1.02 1.73
C ASN A 124 -24.98 2.48 1.81
N THR A 125 -24.05 3.41 2.04
CA THR A 125 -24.32 4.86 2.10
C THR A 125 -24.05 5.56 0.79
N LEU A 126 -23.42 4.88 -0.17
CA LEU A 126 -23.12 5.41 -1.49
C LEU A 126 -24.21 5.01 -2.50
N PRO A 127 -24.46 5.82 -3.54
CA PRO A 127 -25.39 5.44 -4.59
C PRO A 127 -24.80 4.26 -5.37
N SER A 128 -25.65 3.29 -5.75
CA SER A 128 -25.23 2.13 -6.54
C SER A 128 -24.84 2.47 -7.98
N ASN A 129 -25.35 3.60 -8.50
CA ASN A 129 -24.87 4.23 -9.71
C ASN A 129 -23.89 5.36 -9.32
N PRO A 130 -22.59 5.25 -9.66
CA PRO A 130 -21.59 6.25 -9.30
C PRO A 130 -21.85 7.66 -9.86
N ASP A 131 -22.59 7.79 -10.96
CA ASP A 131 -22.91 9.09 -11.58
C ASP A 131 -24.08 9.83 -10.88
N LEU A 132 -24.63 9.29 -9.79
CA LEU A 132 -25.64 9.97 -8.97
C LEU A 132 -25.00 10.68 -7.77
N ASN A 133 -25.62 11.76 -7.30
CA ASN A 133 -25.18 12.51 -6.12
C ASN A 133 -24.96 11.60 -4.90
N ALA A 134 -23.79 11.73 -4.27
CA ALA A 134 -23.47 11.01 -3.06
C ALA A 134 -24.23 11.62 -1.87
N PRO A 135 -25.03 10.83 -1.12
CA PRO A 135 -25.86 11.37 -0.04
C PRO A 135 -25.09 11.50 1.28
N ILE A 136 -23.86 12.03 1.24
CA ILE A 136 -22.98 12.18 2.41
C ILE A 136 -23.58 13.17 3.42
N VAL A 137 -24.01 14.32 2.91
CA VAL A 137 -24.76 15.35 3.67
C VAL A 137 -25.90 15.90 2.80
N PRO A 138 -26.93 16.51 3.41
CA PRO A 138 -27.97 17.18 2.64
C PRO A 138 -27.38 18.19 1.64
N PHE A 139 -27.78 18.11 0.38
CA PHE A 139 -27.31 18.97 -0.72
C PHE A 139 -25.82 18.85 -1.05
N TYR A 140 -25.18 17.71 -0.73
CA TYR A 140 -23.80 17.45 -1.13
C TYR A 140 -23.65 17.57 -2.66
N PRO A 141 -22.64 18.34 -3.14
CA PRO A 141 -22.56 18.70 -4.55
C PRO A 141 -22.08 17.53 -5.41
N LEU A 142 -21.19 16.67 -4.91
CA LEU A 142 -20.53 15.66 -5.72
C LEU A 142 -21.38 14.40 -5.94
N THR A 143 -21.27 13.82 -7.13
CA THR A 143 -21.64 12.44 -7.43
C THR A 143 -20.72 11.43 -6.74
N GLY A 144 -21.10 10.16 -6.70
CA GLY A 144 -20.26 9.11 -6.14
C GLY A 144 -18.89 9.02 -6.81
N ILE A 145 -18.85 9.13 -8.16
CA ILE A 145 -17.60 9.09 -8.91
C ILE A 145 -16.76 10.35 -8.74
N GLU A 146 -17.40 11.53 -8.66
CA GLU A 146 -16.69 12.77 -8.35
C GLU A 146 -16.13 12.77 -6.92
N LEU A 147 -16.84 12.18 -5.95
CA LEU A 147 -16.34 11.98 -4.60
C LEU A 147 -15.11 11.06 -4.60
N GLN A 148 -15.16 9.94 -5.33
CA GLN A 148 -14.01 9.06 -5.48
C GLN A 148 -12.79 9.79 -6.06
N ALA A 149 -13.01 10.61 -7.09
CA ALA A 149 -11.95 11.41 -7.69
C ALA A 149 -11.43 12.51 -6.76
N HIS A 150 -12.33 13.17 -6.03
CA HIS A 150 -11.97 14.14 -4.99
C HIS A 150 -11.02 13.50 -3.97
N GLU A 151 -11.37 12.32 -3.45
CA GLU A 151 -10.51 11.64 -2.49
C GLU A 151 -9.20 11.16 -3.09
N PHE A 152 -9.18 10.69 -4.34
CA PHE A 152 -7.94 10.34 -5.01
C PHE A 152 -7.03 11.56 -5.24
N GLY A 153 -7.60 12.72 -5.56
CA GLY A 153 -6.86 13.96 -5.79
C GLY A 153 -6.14 14.49 -4.54
N HIS A 154 -6.57 14.04 -3.35
CA HIS A 154 -5.82 14.22 -2.10
C HIS A 154 -4.47 13.50 -2.06
N HIS A 155 -3.99 12.91 -3.17
CA HIS A 155 -2.57 12.54 -3.29
C HIS A 155 -1.66 13.77 -3.43
N TRP A 156 -1.99 14.66 -4.38
CA TRP A 156 -1.23 15.87 -4.69
C TRP A 156 -1.71 17.07 -3.88
N LEU A 157 -3.01 17.08 -3.55
CA LEU A 157 -3.68 18.00 -2.62
C LEU A 157 -3.75 19.46 -3.11
N SER A 158 -4.60 20.26 -2.45
CA SER A 158 -4.74 21.70 -2.71
C SER A 158 -3.79 22.53 -1.84
N ALA A 159 -2.48 22.25 -1.91
CA ALA A 159 -1.53 22.69 -0.89
C ALA A 159 -0.69 23.93 -1.25
N VAL A 160 -0.65 24.29 -2.53
CA VAL A 160 0.23 25.36 -3.03
C VAL A 160 -0.23 26.76 -2.61
N ASN A 161 0.76 27.61 -2.43
CA ASN A 161 0.62 29.05 -2.26
C ASN A 161 1.19 29.76 -3.49
N PHE A 162 1.01 31.07 -3.55
CA PHE A 162 1.57 31.88 -4.62
C PHE A 162 2.17 33.17 -4.07
N ASP A 163 3.15 33.72 -4.76
CA ASP A 163 3.67 35.07 -4.50
C ASP A 163 3.61 35.82 -5.81
N LYS A 164 3.01 37.01 -5.84
CA LYS A 164 2.89 37.85 -7.05
C LYS A 164 4.13 38.70 -7.32
N ASN A 165 5.12 38.67 -6.43
CA ASN A 165 6.30 39.53 -6.46
C ASN A 165 5.94 41.03 -6.50
N ASP A 166 4.82 41.40 -5.86
CA ASP A 166 4.31 42.76 -5.75
C ASP A 166 4.63 43.41 -4.39
N GLY A 167 5.41 42.71 -3.55
CA GLY A 167 5.79 43.13 -2.20
C GLY A 167 4.85 42.65 -1.09
N GLN A 168 3.77 41.95 -1.40
CA GLN A 168 2.89 41.35 -0.39
C GLN A 168 3.39 39.97 0.10
N GLY A 169 4.34 39.37 -0.62
CA GLY A 169 4.88 38.04 -0.32
C GLY A 169 3.86 36.92 -0.52
N MET A 170 4.10 35.78 0.12
CA MET A 170 3.27 34.58 0.02
C MET A 170 1.79 34.85 0.34
N GLN A 171 0.91 34.33 -0.50
CA GLN A 171 -0.54 34.37 -0.42
C GLN A 171 -1.11 32.95 -0.40
N CYS A 172 -2.10 32.71 0.45
CA CYS A 172 -2.74 31.40 0.64
C CYS A 172 -4.20 31.37 0.13
N LEU A 173 -4.62 32.42 -0.58
CA LEU A 173 -6.01 32.64 -0.98
C LEU A 173 -6.59 31.56 -1.90
N LEU A 174 -5.73 30.74 -2.53
CA LEU A 174 -6.16 29.60 -3.33
C LEU A 174 -6.79 28.49 -2.47
N ARG A 175 -6.49 28.43 -1.17
CA ARG A 175 -6.87 27.33 -0.28
C ARG A 175 -8.01 27.73 0.65
N GLY A 176 -8.87 26.78 0.97
CA GLY A 176 -9.95 26.98 1.94
C GLY A 176 -9.39 27.19 3.35
N TYR A 177 -9.91 28.16 4.08
CA TYR A 177 -9.57 28.42 5.47
C TYR A 177 -10.66 27.93 6.40
N GLU A 178 -10.30 27.04 7.32
CA GLU A 178 -11.13 26.56 8.40
C GLU A 178 -10.36 26.74 9.72
N PRO A 179 -10.83 27.60 10.65
CA PRO A 179 -10.11 27.83 11.90
C PRO A 179 -9.97 26.51 12.67
N THR A 180 -8.75 26.00 12.81
CA THR A 180 -8.48 24.93 13.76
C THR A 180 -8.77 25.48 15.15
N GLY A 181 -9.66 24.83 15.91
CA GLY A 181 -10.19 25.29 17.20
C GLY A 181 -9.17 25.45 18.35
N GLY A 182 -7.91 25.68 18.05
CA GLY A 182 -6.86 25.89 19.03
C GLY A 182 -5.54 26.35 18.40
N ASP A 183 -5.48 27.57 17.89
CA ASP A 183 -4.29 28.41 18.04
C ASP A 183 -4.57 29.89 17.74
N GLY A 184 -5.12 30.55 18.76
CA GLY A 184 -4.65 31.90 19.09
C GLY A 184 -3.18 31.91 19.53
N SER A 185 -2.30 31.15 18.85
CA SER A 185 -0.86 31.21 19.04
C SER A 185 -0.41 32.53 18.45
N ALA A 186 -0.46 33.57 19.28
CA ALA A 186 0.32 34.77 19.09
C ALA A 186 1.81 34.37 18.98
N GLY A 187 2.26 34.03 17.77
CA GLY A 187 3.60 33.51 17.49
C GLY A 187 3.73 32.46 16.39
N GLY A 188 2.64 32.00 15.75
CA GLY A 188 2.71 31.11 14.57
C GLY A 188 2.94 31.86 13.25
N ASP A 189 3.41 31.14 12.22
CA ASP A 189 3.47 31.66 10.85
C ASP A 189 2.06 32.08 10.39
N THR A 190 1.97 33.26 9.79
CA THR A 190 0.69 33.78 9.27
C THR A 190 0.73 33.88 7.76
N CYS A 191 -0.43 33.69 7.14
CA CYS A 191 -0.65 33.91 5.73
C CYS A 191 -1.94 34.71 5.55
N ASN A 192 -1.89 35.81 4.79
CA ASN A 192 -3.00 36.74 4.65
C ASN A 192 -3.54 37.28 6.00
N GLY A 193 -2.72 37.27 7.06
CA GLY A 193 -3.14 37.68 8.42
C GLY A 193 -3.81 36.58 9.25
N TYR A 194 -3.92 35.35 8.74
CA TYR A 194 -4.50 34.19 9.43
C TYR A 194 -3.43 33.15 9.74
N GLY A 195 -3.64 32.32 10.76
CA GLY A 195 -2.72 31.23 11.09
C GLY A 195 -2.58 30.28 9.90
N SER A 196 -1.36 30.02 9.45
CA SER A 196 -1.10 29.21 8.24
C SER A 196 -1.69 27.79 8.35
N ASN A 197 -1.78 27.24 9.55
CA ASN A 197 -2.38 25.93 9.84
C ASN A 197 -3.89 25.85 9.63
N GLY A 198 -4.59 26.99 9.56
CA GLY A 198 -6.03 27.02 9.30
C GLY A 198 -6.38 26.84 7.82
N PHE A 199 -5.41 26.94 6.90
CA PHE A 199 -5.65 26.64 5.49
C PHE A 199 -5.64 25.12 5.28
N ASN A 200 -6.80 24.59 4.88
CA ASN A 200 -7.01 23.17 4.64
C ASN A 200 -6.60 22.78 3.21
N GLN A 201 -6.87 21.53 2.84
CA GLN A 201 -6.36 20.89 1.63
C GLN A 201 -7.37 20.84 0.48
N HIS A 202 -8.29 21.81 0.49
CA HIS A 202 -9.24 22.04 -0.59
C HIS A 202 -9.00 23.41 -1.23
N TRP A 203 -9.34 23.54 -2.51
CA TRP A 203 -9.40 24.85 -3.14
C TRP A 203 -10.48 25.72 -2.48
N SER A 204 -10.12 26.98 -2.29
CA SER A 204 -11.00 28.03 -1.75
C SER A 204 -12.26 28.13 -2.60
N TYR A 205 -13.42 28.24 -1.96
CA TYR A 205 -14.68 28.55 -2.62
C TYR A 205 -14.58 29.78 -3.53
N TYR A 206 -13.71 30.75 -3.19
CA TYR A 206 -13.47 31.97 -3.96
C TYR A 206 -12.42 31.84 -5.07
N PHE A 207 -11.80 30.66 -5.23
CA PHE A 207 -10.84 30.39 -6.29
C PHE A 207 -11.55 29.86 -7.54
N ASN A 208 -11.27 30.46 -8.70
CA ASN A 208 -11.76 30.00 -10.00
C ASN A 208 -10.99 28.76 -10.48
N SER A 209 -11.01 27.67 -9.70
CA SER A 209 -10.39 26.40 -10.04
C SER A 209 -11.27 25.58 -10.98
N CYS A 210 -12.60 25.67 -10.83
CA CYS A 210 -13.59 24.79 -11.45
C CYS A 210 -13.17 23.30 -11.34
N SER A 211 -12.78 22.89 -10.12
CA SER A 211 -12.04 21.65 -9.86
C SER A 211 -12.84 20.61 -9.07
N LEU A 212 -12.48 19.34 -9.24
CA LEU A 212 -12.89 18.25 -8.35
C LEU A 212 -12.39 18.44 -6.92
N MET A 213 -11.28 19.15 -6.72
CA MET A 213 -10.70 19.47 -5.40
C MET A 213 -11.38 20.68 -4.73
N TYR A 214 -12.70 20.82 -4.94
CA TYR A 214 -13.51 21.99 -4.62
C TYR A 214 -13.12 23.28 -5.38
N GLY A 215 -13.42 24.43 -4.79
CA GLY A 215 -13.48 25.73 -5.45
C GLY A 215 -14.73 25.91 -6.31
N SER A 216 -14.73 26.97 -7.11
CA SER A 216 -15.89 27.38 -7.91
C SER A 216 -15.51 27.57 -9.37
N CYS A 217 -16.50 27.43 -10.26
CA CYS A 217 -16.41 27.95 -11.61
C CYS A 217 -16.97 29.39 -11.57
N ILE A 218 -16.09 30.38 -11.72
CA ILE A 218 -16.39 31.79 -11.48
C ILE A 218 -16.35 32.59 -12.78
N GLU A 219 -17.42 33.32 -13.05
CA GLU A 219 -17.54 34.28 -14.14
C GLU A 219 -17.43 35.71 -13.60
N ASP A 220 -16.52 36.51 -14.15
CA ASP A 220 -16.39 37.94 -13.82
C ASP A 220 -17.45 38.76 -14.58
N LEU A 221 -18.40 39.35 -13.86
CA LEU A 221 -19.49 40.15 -14.42
C LEU A 221 -19.12 41.63 -14.56
N GLY A 222 -17.92 42.01 -14.11
CA GLY A 222 -17.46 43.39 -14.07
C GLY A 222 -17.99 44.18 -12.87
N GLY A 223 -17.34 45.31 -12.60
CA GLY A 223 -17.69 46.19 -11.49
C GLY A 223 -17.51 45.56 -10.10
N GLY A 224 -16.68 44.53 -9.99
CA GLY A 224 -16.45 43.78 -8.75
C GLY A 224 -17.53 42.74 -8.41
N ASN A 225 -18.38 42.36 -9.37
CA ASN A 225 -19.40 41.32 -9.20
C ASN A 225 -18.98 40.06 -9.95
N PHE A 226 -19.22 38.90 -9.35
CA PHE A 226 -18.80 37.61 -9.86
C PHE A 226 -19.93 36.59 -9.71
N ARG A 227 -20.13 35.72 -10.70
CA ARG A 227 -21.08 34.60 -10.63
C ARG A 227 -20.35 33.31 -10.35
N PHE A 228 -20.78 32.62 -9.31
CA PHE A 228 -20.23 31.36 -8.84
C PHE A 228 -21.16 30.22 -9.27
N SER A 229 -20.59 29.11 -9.70
CA SER A 229 -21.33 27.92 -10.15
C SER A 229 -20.48 26.65 -10.02
N TYR A 230 -21.14 25.50 -10.15
CA TYR A 230 -20.47 24.19 -10.18
C TYR A 230 -21.24 23.23 -11.12
N PRO A 231 -21.00 23.29 -12.45
CA PRO A 231 -21.87 22.64 -13.41
C PRO A 231 -21.61 21.13 -13.54
N LEU A 232 -22.66 20.32 -13.41
CA LEU A 232 -22.60 18.87 -13.58
C LEU A 232 -22.03 18.47 -14.94
N GLY A 233 -21.12 17.50 -14.95
CA GLY A 233 -20.54 16.96 -16.18
C GLY A 233 -19.53 17.87 -16.86
N THR A 234 -19.11 18.96 -16.20
CA THR A 234 -18.05 19.85 -16.69
C THR A 234 -16.88 19.98 -15.73
N VAL A 235 -17.11 19.75 -14.44
CA VAL A 235 -16.07 19.81 -13.42
C VAL A 235 -15.18 18.57 -13.50
N LYS A 236 -13.88 18.81 -13.47
CA LYS A 236 -12.82 17.81 -13.65
C LYS A 236 -11.58 18.25 -12.85
N TYR A 237 -10.46 17.54 -12.97
CA TYR A 237 -9.20 18.09 -12.49
C TYR A 237 -8.83 19.30 -13.35
N SER A 238 -8.71 20.47 -12.72
CA SER A 238 -8.34 21.72 -13.37
C SER A 238 -6.94 21.63 -13.99
N GLN A 239 -6.57 22.63 -14.79
CA GLN A 239 -5.23 22.67 -15.38
C GLN A 239 -4.14 22.77 -14.29
N LEU A 240 -4.41 23.49 -13.20
CA LEU A 240 -3.51 23.52 -12.04
C LEU A 240 -3.43 22.15 -11.37
N ASP A 241 -4.56 21.48 -11.15
CA ASP A 241 -4.55 20.13 -10.59
C ASP A 241 -3.69 19.19 -11.46
N GLN A 242 -3.92 19.18 -12.78
CA GLN A 242 -3.15 18.35 -13.71
C GLN A 242 -1.65 18.70 -13.72
N TYR A 243 -1.28 19.98 -13.54
CA TYR A 243 0.11 20.37 -13.35
C TYR A 243 0.69 19.75 -12.07
N LEU A 244 0.00 19.89 -10.94
CA LEU A 244 0.43 19.31 -9.66
C LEU A 244 0.50 17.77 -9.74
N MET A 245 -0.43 17.15 -10.47
CA MET A 245 -0.47 15.72 -10.77
C MET A 245 0.71 15.25 -11.64
N GLY A 246 1.40 16.16 -12.34
CA GLY A 246 2.46 15.82 -13.28
C GLY A 246 1.95 15.33 -14.63
N LEU A 247 0.72 15.67 -15.00
CA LEU A 247 0.09 15.36 -16.30
C LEU A 247 0.18 16.51 -17.30
N ARG A 248 0.57 17.69 -16.82
CA ARG A 248 0.61 18.94 -17.58
C ARG A 248 1.85 19.75 -17.23
N THR A 249 2.44 20.39 -18.23
CA THR A 249 3.57 21.32 -18.05
C THR A 249 3.09 22.70 -17.57
N ALA A 250 3.98 23.51 -17.01
CA ALA A 250 3.59 24.85 -16.52
C ALA A 250 3.05 25.73 -17.66
N GLU A 251 3.65 25.64 -18.86
CA GLU A 251 3.29 26.42 -20.04
C GLU A 251 1.88 26.13 -20.57
N GLU A 252 1.30 24.99 -20.19
CA GLU A 252 -0.06 24.57 -20.56
C GLU A 252 -1.11 25.03 -19.53
N VAL A 253 -0.71 25.70 -18.45
CA VAL A 253 -1.63 26.21 -17.42
C VAL A 253 -2.01 27.65 -17.76
N GLU A 254 -3.27 27.85 -18.13
CA GLU A 254 -3.84 29.16 -18.40
C GLU A 254 -3.92 30.02 -17.12
N PRO A 255 -3.89 31.36 -17.24
CA PRO A 255 -4.06 32.25 -16.10
C PRO A 255 -5.37 31.98 -15.34
N MET A 256 -5.26 31.95 -14.02
CA MET A 256 -6.37 31.73 -13.10
C MET A 256 -6.62 33.02 -12.31
N PHE A 257 -7.63 33.02 -11.45
CA PHE A 257 -7.83 34.11 -10.50
C PHE A 257 -8.58 33.64 -9.26
N VAL A 258 -8.39 34.38 -8.16
CA VAL A 258 -9.17 34.27 -6.94
C VAL A 258 -9.92 35.57 -6.70
N VAL A 259 -11.14 35.47 -6.16
CA VAL A 259 -11.94 36.62 -5.73
C VAL A 259 -11.60 36.92 -4.28
N ASP A 260 -10.84 37.99 -4.05
CA ASP A 260 -10.56 38.48 -2.71
C ASP A 260 -11.77 39.27 -2.18
N VAL A 261 -12.50 38.68 -1.25
CA VAL A 261 -13.66 39.30 -0.58
C VAL A 261 -13.27 40.06 0.70
N GLY A 262 -11.98 40.17 1.01
CA GLY A 262 -11.44 40.89 2.17
C GLY A 262 -11.42 40.08 3.48
N ASP A 263 -11.95 38.85 3.47
CA ASP A 263 -11.89 37.90 4.58
C ASP A 263 -11.85 36.48 4.02
N VAL A 264 -11.02 35.61 4.58
CA VAL A 264 -10.95 34.19 4.18
C VAL A 264 -12.02 33.33 4.87
N GLN A 265 -12.79 33.87 5.82
CA GLN A 265 -13.88 33.12 6.42
C GLN A 265 -14.89 32.64 5.37
N GLY A 266 -15.29 31.36 5.47
CA GLY A 266 -16.18 30.72 4.51
C GLY A 266 -15.48 30.17 3.27
N SER A 267 -14.20 30.48 3.02
CA SER A 267 -13.45 29.94 1.87
C SER A 267 -13.33 28.42 1.86
N ALA A 268 -13.46 27.74 3.01
CA ALA A 268 -13.51 26.28 3.10
C ALA A 268 -14.88 25.66 2.76
N SER A 269 -15.84 26.45 2.30
CA SER A 269 -17.17 25.96 1.94
C SER A 269 -17.12 25.00 0.76
N ILE A 270 -17.93 23.94 0.83
CA ILE A 270 -18.13 23.04 -0.31
C ILE A 270 -18.72 23.81 -1.51
N PRO A 271 -18.44 23.38 -2.74
CA PRO A 271 -19.01 24.02 -3.92
C PRO A 271 -20.55 24.00 -3.90
N MET A 272 -21.15 24.92 -4.67
CA MET A 272 -22.59 24.93 -4.81
C MET A 272 -23.10 23.62 -5.43
N GLY A 273 -24.30 23.19 -5.03
CA GLY A 273 -24.93 22.03 -5.65
C GLY A 273 -25.10 22.20 -7.16
N HIS A 274 -24.92 21.11 -7.91
CA HIS A 274 -24.97 21.14 -9.37
C HIS A 274 -26.21 21.86 -9.94
N GLY A 275 -25.98 22.73 -10.91
CA GLY A 275 -27.01 23.55 -11.54
C GLY A 275 -27.44 24.78 -10.74
N SER A 276 -26.87 24.99 -9.55
CA SER A 276 -27.05 26.23 -8.78
C SER A 276 -26.02 27.28 -9.20
N SER A 277 -26.38 28.55 -9.00
CA SER A 277 -25.47 29.67 -9.15
C SER A 277 -25.75 30.74 -8.11
N GLY A 278 -24.71 31.48 -7.72
CA GLY A 278 -24.77 32.60 -6.78
C GLY A 278 -23.93 33.76 -7.28
N GLU A 279 -24.14 34.96 -6.73
CA GLU A 279 -23.30 36.12 -7.05
C GLU A 279 -22.63 36.63 -5.78
N GLU A 280 -21.35 36.97 -5.88
CA GLU A 280 -20.54 37.53 -4.81
C GLU A 280 -19.82 38.78 -5.30
N THR A 281 -19.47 39.66 -4.36
CA THR A 281 -18.70 40.87 -4.65
C THR A 281 -17.29 40.75 -4.09
N GLY A 282 -16.30 41.22 -4.84
CA GLY A 282 -14.91 41.20 -4.37
C GLY A 282 -13.94 41.87 -5.34
N THR A 283 -12.66 41.65 -5.09
CA THR A 283 -11.57 42.11 -5.95
C THR A 283 -10.97 40.92 -6.67
N ARG A 284 -10.86 41.01 -8.00
CA ARG A 284 -10.17 39.99 -8.80
C ARG A 284 -8.66 40.05 -8.54
N VAL A 285 -8.08 38.92 -8.16
CA VAL A 285 -6.63 38.73 -8.07
C VAL A 285 -6.24 37.67 -9.08
N ASP A 286 -5.68 38.10 -10.21
CA ASP A 286 -5.14 37.18 -11.22
C ASP A 286 -3.96 36.41 -10.63
N VAL A 287 -3.83 35.13 -10.95
CA VAL A 287 -2.76 34.25 -10.50
C VAL A 287 -2.27 33.47 -11.71
N ALA A 288 -0.99 33.64 -12.04
CA ALA A 288 -0.34 32.87 -13.09
C ALA A 288 0.42 31.68 -12.49
N ILE A 289 0.72 30.66 -13.28
CA ILE A 289 1.48 29.50 -12.80
C ILE A 289 2.87 29.91 -12.29
N GLU A 290 3.46 30.96 -12.84
CA GLU A 290 4.74 31.51 -12.41
C GLU A 290 4.69 32.11 -11.00
N ASP A 291 3.52 32.55 -10.53
CA ASP A 291 3.34 33.04 -9.16
C ASP A 291 3.41 31.87 -8.16
N ILE A 292 2.90 30.69 -8.56
CA ILE A 292 3.00 29.45 -7.77
C ILE A 292 4.43 28.90 -7.83
N VAL A 293 5.02 28.79 -9.02
CA VAL A 293 6.40 28.30 -9.22
C VAL A 293 7.42 29.16 -8.48
N ARG A 294 7.20 30.47 -8.38
CA ARG A 294 8.04 31.38 -7.60
C ARG A 294 8.00 31.09 -6.10
N GLN A 295 6.85 30.68 -5.60
CA GLN A 295 6.62 30.43 -4.18
C GLN A 295 7.04 29.00 -3.78
N GLU A 296 6.65 28.01 -4.58
CA GLU A 296 6.82 26.59 -4.24
C GLU A 296 8.06 25.95 -4.90
N GLY A 297 8.64 26.63 -5.90
CA GLY A 297 9.59 26.03 -6.83
C GLY A 297 8.90 25.35 -8.02
N PRO A 298 9.64 25.02 -9.10
CA PRO A 298 9.09 24.24 -10.21
C PRO A 298 8.76 22.81 -9.74
N ARG A 299 7.74 22.20 -10.32
CA ARG A 299 7.44 20.78 -10.06
C ARG A 299 8.64 19.92 -10.46
N ASN A 300 9.04 19.01 -9.57
CA ASN A 300 10.09 18.04 -9.83
C ASN A 300 9.66 16.63 -9.38
N PRO A 301 9.65 15.62 -10.26
CA PRO A 301 9.87 15.72 -11.72
C PRO A 301 8.83 16.63 -12.40
N ALA A 302 9.11 17.12 -13.61
CA ALA A 302 8.16 18.00 -14.32
C ALA A 302 6.88 17.26 -14.73
N LEU A 303 6.99 15.98 -15.08
CA LEU A 303 5.89 15.06 -15.36
C LEU A 303 6.04 13.80 -14.49
N ASP A 304 4.93 13.10 -14.25
CA ASP A 304 4.89 11.87 -13.44
C ASP A 304 4.32 10.70 -14.26
N VAL A 305 4.22 9.53 -13.61
CA VAL A 305 3.49 8.39 -14.16
C VAL A 305 2.05 8.82 -14.46
N CYS A 306 1.67 8.67 -15.72
CA CYS A 306 0.33 9.01 -16.15
C CYS A 306 -0.62 7.82 -16.01
N HIS A 307 -0.09 6.58 -16.05
CA HIS A 307 -0.85 5.34 -15.99
C HIS A 307 -0.70 4.73 -14.60
N TRP A 308 -1.82 4.50 -13.93
CA TRP A 308 -1.90 4.03 -12.56
C TRP A 308 -2.52 2.64 -12.49
N LYS A 309 -2.02 1.79 -11.61
CA LYS A 309 -2.66 0.52 -11.26
C LYS A 309 -3.37 0.64 -9.93
N ALA A 310 -4.63 0.23 -9.87
CA ALA A 310 -5.38 0.29 -8.62
C ALA A 310 -6.32 -0.89 -8.38
N ALA A 311 -6.37 -1.33 -7.13
CA ALA A 311 -7.31 -2.36 -6.70
C ALA A 311 -8.54 -1.74 -6.03
N PHE A 312 -9.68 -2.41 -6.19
CA PHE A 312 -10.93 -2.07 -5.51
C PHE A 312 -11.24 -3.15 -4.49
N ILE A 313 -11.34 -2.74 -3.22
CA ILE A 313 -11.35 -3.64 -2.08
C ILE A 313 -12.64 -3.44 -1.28
N LEU A 314 -13.34 -4.51 -0.94
CA LEU A 314 -14.50 -4.51 -0.06
C LEU A 314 -14.23 -5.28 1.22
N VAL A 315 -14.21 -4.57 2.35
CA VAL A 315 -13.96 -5.15 3.67
C VAL A 315 -15.27 -5.44 4.41
N HIS A 316 -15.37 -6.61 5.04
CA HIS A 316 -16.53 -6.98 5.84
C HIS A 316 -16.16 -7.69 7.17
N PRO A 317 -17.04 -7.65 8.19
CA PRO A 317 -16.81 -8.36 9.44
C PRO A 317 -16.80 -9.88 9.25
N GLN A 318 -16.08 -10.56 10.14
CA GLN A 318 -16.13 -12.02 10.26
C GLN A 318 -17.55 -12.57 10.31
N GLY A 319 -17.83 -13.59 9.50
CA GLY A 319 -19.11 -14.29 9.45
C GLY A 319 -20.26 -13.47 8.88
N GLN A 320 -19.98 -12.29 8.31
CA GLN A 320 -20.96 -11.39 7.68
C GLN A 320 -20.53 -11.06 6.24
N PRO A 321 -20.51 -12.06 5.32
CA PRO A 321 -20.09 -11.84 3.94
C PRO A 321 -20.97 -10.78 3.26
N PRO A 322 -20.39 -9.96 2.36
CA PRO A 322 -21.15 -8.94 1.65
C PRO A 322 -22.23 -9.58 0.77
N ALA A 323 -23.37 -8.91 0.66
CA ALA A 323 -24.38 -9.28 -0.31
C ALA A 323 -23.84 -9.09 -1.74
N PRO A 324 -24.25 -9.91 -2.72
CA PRO A 324 -23.79 -9.77 -4.11
C PRO A 324 -24.00 -8.36 -4.69
N GLN A 325 -25.06 -7.67 -4.27
CA GLN A 325 -25.34 -6.29 -4.71
C GLN A 325 -24.32 -5.28 -4.16
N GLN A 326 -23.71 -5.53 -3.00
CA GLN A 326 -22.68 -4.67 -2.43
C GLN A 326 -21.37 -4.83 -3.22
N VAL A 327 -21.00 -6.06 -3.57
CA VAL A 327 -19.84 -6.33 -4.43
C VAL A 327 -20.04 -5.72 -5.82
N GLN A 328 -21.22 -5.92 -6.42
CA GLN A 328 -21.57 -5.30 -7.70
C GLN A 328 -21.54 -3.77 -7.65
N ALA A 329 -21.95 -3.17 -6.52
CA ALA A 329 -21.86 -1.73 -6.37
C ALA A 329 -20.40 -1.27 -6.40
N VAL A 330 -19.48 -1.92 -5.69
CA VAL A 330 -18.04 -1.62 -5.76
C VAL A 330 -17.51 -1.78 -7.19
N ASP A 331 -17.89 -2.85 -7.88
CA ASP A 331 -17.50 -3.08 -9.28
C ASP A 331 -18.03 -2.00 -10.23
N ASN A 332 -19.22 -1.43 -9.97
CA ASN A 332 -19.72 -0.29 -10.75
C ASN A 332 -18.83 0.95 -10.59
N TYR A 333 -18.32 1.24 -9.38
CA TYR A 333 -17.36 2.32 -9.15
C TYR A 333 -16.05 2.04 -9.87
N ARG A 334 -15.53 0.81 -9.75
CA ARG A 334 -14.32 0.34 -10.44
C ARG A 334 -14.40 0.54 -11.95
N ALA A 335 -15.41 -0.06 -12.58
CA ALA A 335 -15.59 0.04 -14.03
C ALA A 335 -15.81 1.48 -14.50
N ARG A 336 -16.48 2.31 -13.69
CA ARG A 336 -16.68 3.72 -14.02
C ARG A 336 -15.39 4.54 -13.91
N TRP A 337 -14.51 4.19 -12.98
CA TRP A 337 -13.28 4.93 -12.66
C TRP A 337 -12.36 5.15 -13.86
N GLU A 338 -12.04 4.11 -14.63
CA GLU A 338 -11.10 4.23 -15.76
C GLU A 338 -11.56 5.30 -16.77
N SER A 339 -12.83 5.21 -17.20
CA SER A 339 -13.43 6.17 -18.13
C SER A 339 -13.58 7.58 -17.53
N PHE A 340 -13.83 7.68 -16.22
CA PHE A 340 -13.97 8.97 -15.54
C PHE A 340 -12.61 9.66 -15.40
N TYR A 341 -11.59 8.93 -14.99
CA TYR A 341 -10.26 9.48 -14.77
C TYR A 341 -9.62 9.96 -16.07
N ASP A 342 -9.71 9.17 -17.14
CA ASP A 342 -9.27 9.58 -18.48
C ASP A 342 -9.96 10.89 -18.91
N TRP A 343 -11.30 10.95 -18.85
CA TRP A 343 -12.03 12.17 -19.18
C TRP A 343 -11.67 13.36 -18.28
N SER A 344 -11.60 13.15 -16.96
CA SER A 344 -11.40 14.22 -15.98
C SER A 344 -9.96 14.77 -15.96
N THR A 345 -9.02 14.08 -16.60
CA THR A 345 -7.63 14.51 -16.78
C THR A 345 -7.33 15.00 -18.20
N ASP A 346 -8.36 15.35 -18.99
CA ASP A 346 -8.20 15.74 -20.40
C ASP A 346 -7.57 14.64 -21.28
N ASN A 347 -7.83 13.37 -20.95
CA ASN A 347 -7.29 12.16 -21.57
C ASN A 347 -5.76 12.05 -21.43
N ARG A 348 -5.21 12.59 -20.34
CA ARG A 348 -3.76 12.59 -20.05
C ARG A 348 -3.37 11.56 -19.00
N GLY A 349 -4.31 11.09 -18.20
CA GLY A 349 -4.11 10.02 -17.24
C GLY A 349 -4.93 8.80 -17.61
N SER A 350 -4.48 7.62 -17.19
CA SER A 350 -5.25 6.39 -17.35
C SER A 350 -5.09 5.50 -16.13
N PHE A 351 -6.01 4.55 -15.97
CA PHE A 351 -5.95 3.53 -14.93
C PHE A 351 -6.06 2.14 -15.53
N ASP A 352 -5.41 1.18 -14.85
CA ASP A 352 -5.74 -0.22 -14.84
C ASP A 352 -6.38 -0.56 -13.49
N THR A 353 -7.63 -1.02 -13.53
CA THR A 353 -8.37 -1.42 -12.33
C THR A 353 -8.55 -2.93 -12.19
N THR A 354 -7.89 -3.72 -13.02
CA THR A 354 -7.89 -5.17 -12.90
C THR A 354 -7.03 -5.62 -11.73
N LEU A 355 -7.41 -6.71 -11.06
CA LEU A 355 -6.57 -7.36 -10.03
C LEU A 355 -5.39 -8.12 -10.63
N ASP A 356 -5.41 -8.21 -11.95
CA ASP A 356 -4.57 -9.06 -12.75
C ASP A 356 -3.41 -8.25 -13.38
N GLY A 357 -3.54 -6.91 -13.38
CA GLY A 357 -2.53 -5.94 -13.74
C GLY A 357 -2.30 -5.78 -15.24
N CYS A 358 -3.21 -6.29 -16.07
CA CYS A 358 -3.06 -6.37 -17.52
C CYS A 358 -3.63 -5.20 -18.31
N GLY A 359 -4.16 -4.18 -17.63
CA GLY A 359 -4.61 -2.95 -18.28
C GLY A 359 -3.44 -2.18 -18.91
N ILE A 360 -3.60 -1.79 -20.16
CA ILE A 360 -2.57 -1.08 -20.95
C ILE A 360 -2.83 0.43 -21.06
N GLY A 361 -3.79 0.95 -20.30
CA GLY A 361 -4.16 2.37 -20.31
C GLY A 361 -4.85 2.82 -21.60
N THR A 362 -4.67 4.10 -21.95
CA THR A 362 -5.31 4.75 -23.10
C THR A 362 -4.28 5.20 -24.12
N ALA A 363 -4.73 5.66 -25.30
CA ALA A 363 -3.81 6.21 -26.30
C ALA A 363 -3.10 7.49 -25.82
N GLY A 364 -3.74 8.29 -24.97
CA GLY A 364 -3.17 9.50 -24.39
C GLY A 364 -2.21 9.22 -23.23
N CYS A 365 -2.37 8.07 -22.57
CA CYS A 365 -1.48 7.60 -21.54
C CYS A 365 -1.40 6.06 -21.55
N PRO A 366 -0.45 5.50 -22.31
CA PRO A 366 -0.26 4.05 -22.35
C PRO A 366 0.41 3.54 -21.07
N GLY A 367 0.01 2.36 -20.65
CA GLY A 367 0.58 1.58 -19.56
C GLY A 367 1.25 0.31 -20.04
N GLU A 368 2.13 -0.25 -19.21
CA GLU A 368 2.73 -1.56 -19.45
C GLU A 368 1.97 -2.62 -18.62
N PRO A 369 1.51 -3.71 -19.26
CA PRO A 369 0.84 -4.79 -18.54
C PRO A 369 1.83 -5.52 -17.62
N GLU A 370 1.34 -6.12 -16.53
CA GLU A 370 2.18 -6.92 -15.64
C GLU A 370 2.80 -8.14 -16.36
N PRO A 371 3.97 -8.64 -15.91
CA PRO A 371 4.53 -9.87 -16.42
C PRO A 371 3.53 -11.03 -16.31
N GLY A 372 3.28 -11.76 -17.41
CA GLY A 372 2.30 -12.86 -17.45
C GLY A 372 0.98 -12.49 -18.15
N CYS A 373 0.72 -11.22 -18.39
CA CYS A 373 -0.42 -10.78 -19.17
C CYS A 373 -0.38 -11.29 -20.62
N GLY A 374 -1.45 -11.99 -21.03
CA GLY A 374 -1.53 -12.63 -22.35
C GLY A 374 -0.82 -13.98 -22.46
N ALA A 375 -0.23 -14.49 -21.37
CA ALA A 375 -0.01 -15.93 -21.25
C ALA A 375 -1.38 -16.62 -21.21
N GLY A 376 -1.50 -17.82 -21.80
CA GLY A 376 -2.71 -18.63 -21.59
C GLY A 376 -2.95 -18.90 -20.10
N PRO A 377 -4.10 -19.47 -19.72
CA PRO A 377 -4.43 -19.74 -18.32
C PRO A 377 -3.24 -20.41 -17.61
N GLU A 378 -2.81 -19.85 -16.48
CA GLU A 378 -1.67 -20.38 -15.73
C GLU A 378 -2.00 -21.74 -15.08
N CYS A 379 -3.30 -22.00 -14.92
CA CYS A 379 -3.88 -23.21 -14.35
C CYS A 379 -5.38 -23.34 -14.65
N THR A 380 -5.95 -24.51 -14.35
CA THR A 380 -7.40 -24.75 -14.41
C THR A 380 -8.03 -24.48 -13.05
N ASN A 381 -9.12 -23.70 -12.99
CA ASN A 381 -9.83 -23.42 -11.73
C ASN A 381 -10.13 -24.69 -10.92
N GLY A 382 -9.71 -24.68 -9.66
CA GLY A 382 -9.82 -25.81 -8.74
C GLY A 382 -8.59 -26.73 -8.69
N GLU A 383 -7.62 -26.57 -9.59
CA GLU A 383 -6.31 -27.22 -9.45
C GLU A 383 -5.61 -26.72 -8.18
N GLN A 384 -4.89 -27.61 -7.50
CA GLN A 384 -4.06 -27.25 -6.36
C GLN A 384 -2.60 -27.62 -6.65
N ARG A 385 -1.67 -26.83 -6.13
CA ARG A 385 -0.23 -27.12 -6.22
C ARG A 385 0.50 -26.66 -4.97
N CYS A 386 1.74 -27.09 -4.85
CA CYS A 386 2.66 -26.56 -3.86
C CYS A 386 3.61 -25.55 -4.48
N LEU A 387 3.76 -24.39 -3.84
CA LEU A 387 4.85 -23.46 -4.10
C LEU A 387 5.96 -23.73 -3.09
N GLY A 388 6.88 -24.61 -3.45
CA GLY A 388 7.86 -25.16 -2.51
C GLY A 388 7.20 -26.08 -1.47
N PHE A 389 7.83 -26.23 -0.30
CA PHE A 389 7.36 -27.13 0.76
C PHE A 389 6.48 -26.43 1.80
N ALA A 390 6.31 -25.11 1.74
CA ALA A 390 5.68 -24.34 2.81
C ALA A 390 4.35 -23.68 2.41
N VAL A 391 3.97 -23.73 1.13
CA VAL A 391 2.81 -22.97 0.64
C VAL A 391 1.96 -23.83 -0.27
N ALA A 392 0.70 -24.05 0.10
CA ALA A 392 -0.31 -24.62 -0.76
C ALA A 392 -0.98 -23.51 -1.57
N GLN A 393 -1.18 -23.75 -2.86
CA GLN A 393 -1.86 -22.85 -3.78
C GLN A 393 -3.06 -23.54 -4.41
N ILE A 394 -4.11 -22.77 -4.70
CA ILE A 394 -5.27 -23.19 -5.47
C ILE A 394 -5.44 -22.27 -6.67
N CYS A 395 -5.81 -22.83 -7.80
CA CYS A 395 -6.16 -22.07 -8.98
C CYS A 395 -7.54 -21.46 -8.83
N ARG A 396 -7.61 -20.13 -8.87
CA ARG A 396 -8.85 -19.34 -8.94
C ARG A 396 -8.68 -18.28 -10.01
N ASP A 397 -9.73 -18.10 -10.80
CA ASP A 397 -9.75 -17.20 -11.95
C ASP A 397 -8.54 -17.38 -12.88
N GLU A 398 -8.22 -18.64 -13.16
CA GLU A 398 -7.12 -19.07 -14.05
C GLU A 398 -5.71 -18.64 -13.58
N ARG A 399 -5.57 -18.25 -12.31
CA ARG A 399 -4.32 -17.86 -11.66
C ARG A 399 -4.10 -18.61 -10.35
N TRP A 400 -2.84 -18.82 -10.00
CA TRP A 400 -2.49 -19.46 -8.72
C TRP A 400 -2.64 -18.48 -7.56
N ARG A 401 -3.47 -18.84 -6.57
CA ARG A 401 -3.66 -18.10 -5.32
C ARG A 401 -3.16 -18.92 -4.15
N ILE A 402 -2.62 -18.29 -3.10
CA ILE A 402 -2.24 -18.99 -1.87
C ILE A 402 -3.52 -19.51 -1.19
N LEU A 403 -3.58 -20.81 -0.98
CA LEU A 403 -4.64 -21.47 -0.23
C LEU A 403 -4.34 -21.44 1.27
N GLU A 404 -3.12 -21.81 1.64
CA GLU A 404 -2.62 -21.80 3.03
C GLU A 404 -1.08 -21.83 3.08
N GLU A 405 -0.52 -21.22 4.13
CA GLU A 405 0.89 -21.39 4.49
C GLU A 405 1.00 -22.49 5.56
N CYS A 406 1.85 -23.47 5.30
CA CYS A 406 2.06 -24.60 6.19
C CYS A 406 2.78 -24.15 7.47
N SER A 407 2.30 -24.62 8.63
CA SER A 407 2.99 -24.40 9.91
C SER A 407 4.36 -25.07 9.93
N LEU A 408 5.21 -24.68 10.89
CA LEU A 408 6.62 -25.13 10.99
C LEU A 408 6.83 -26.66 11.01
N ASP A 409 5.79 -27.45 11.28
CA ASP A 409 5.75 -28.90 11.37
C ASP A 409 5.00 -29.60 10.21
N MET A 410 4.55 -28.83 9.22
CA MET A 410 3.78 -29.29 8.06
C MET A 410 4.57 -29.01 6.78
N ILE A 411 4.39 -29.85 5.77
CA ILE A 411 4.90 -29.66 4.42
C ILE A 411 3.75 -29.67 3.43
N CYS A 412 3.81 -28.83 2.39
CA CYS A 412 2.86 -28.91 1.31
C CYS A 412 3.12 -30.17 0.48
N VAL A 413 2.09 -31.01 0.33
CA VAL A 413 2.07 -32.18 -0.54
C VAL A 413 0.82 -32.09 -1.40
N ASP A 414 0.98 -32.14 -2.73
CA ASP A 414 -0.13 -32.10 -3.71
C ASP A 414 -1.14 -30.95 -3.53
N GLY A 415 -0.68 -29.83 -2.97
CA GLY A 415 -1.49 -28.63 -2.76
C GLY A 415 -2.33 -28.62 -1.48
N SER A 416 -2.03 -29.49 -0.51
CA SER A 416 -2.49 -29.41 0.88
C SER A 416 -1.31 -29.42 1.85
N CYS A 417 -1.43 -28.73 2.98
CA CYS A 417 -0.45 -28.85 4.06
C CYS A 417 -0.69 -30.18 4.82
N GLU A 418 0.30 -31.05 4.77
CA GLU A 418 0.32 -32.35 5.44
C GLU A 418 1.40 -32.35 6.53
N PRO A 419 1.24 -33.12 7.63
CA PRO A 419 2.30 -33.25 8.63
C PRO A 419 3.58 -33.79 7.99
N ALA A 420 4.72 -33.18 8.27
CA ALA A 420 6.00 -33.71 7.83
C ALA A 420 6.15 -35.13 8.40
N ALA A 421 6.20 -36.14 7.52
CA ALA A 421 6.24 -37.54 7.93
C ALA A 421 7.35 -37.74 8.97
N ALA A 422 6.95 -38.21 10.15
CA ALA A 422 7.82 -38.42 11.29
C ALA A 422 8.54 -39.77 11.22
N ASP A 423 9.06 -40.18 10.06
CA ASP A 423 9.94 -41.33 9.88
C ASP A 423 10.37 -41.49 8.42
N GLY A 424 11.66 -41.73 8.23
CA GLY A 424 12.24 -42.03 6.93
C GLY A 424 12.07 -43.50 6.54
N ASP A 425 10.85 -43.90 6.21
CA ASP A 425 10.60 -45.15 5.47
C ASP A 425 9.81 -44.83 4.20
N ALA A 426 10.55 -44.63 3.11
CA ALA A 426 9.99 -44.65 1.77
C ALA A 426 9.37 -46.04 1.51
N PRO A 427 8.22 -46.16 0.81
CA PRO A 427 7.79 -47.44 0.27
C PRO A 427 8.83 -47.88 -0.76
N ASP A 428 9.41 -49.06 -0.56
CA ASP A 428 10.31 -49.71 -1.49
C ASP A 428 9.62 -49.88 -2.85
N GLY A 429 9.82 -48.91 -3.74
CA GLY A 429 9.46 -49.02 -5.15
C GLY A 429 10.46 -49.94 -5.84
N ASP A 430 9.99 -51.14 -6.22
CA ASP A 430 10.75 -52.11 -7.01
C ASP A 430 11.46 -51.44 -8.20
N ALA A 431 12.78 -51.56 -8.20
CA ALA A 431 13.63 -51.14 -9.31
C ALA A 431 13.28 -51.93 -10.58
N PRO A 432 13.23 -51.30 -11.77
CA PRO A 432 13.04 -52.02 -13.02
C PRO A 432 14.23 -52.94 -13.27
N THR A 433 13.93 -54.21 -13.51
CA THR A 433 14.88 -55.27 -13.87
C THR A 433 15.73 -54.88 -15.09
N ASP A 434 17.04 -55.04 -14.96
CA ASP A 434 18.02 -55.00 -16.04
C ASP A 434 17.61 -55.93 -17.19
N GLY A 435 17.37 -55.33 -18.36
CA GLY A 435 17.14 -56.04 -19.61
C GLY A 435 18.48 -56.33 -20.30
N ASP A 436 18.76 -57.62 -20.49
CA ASP A 436 19.91 -58.16 -21.19
C ASP A 436 20.18 -57.51 -22.56
N ALA A 437 21.47 -57.25 -22.82
CA ALA A 437 21.98 -56.79 -24.11
C ALA A 437 21.84 -57.88 -25.21
N PRO A 438 21.39 -57.54 -26.43
CA PRO A 438 21.54 -58.42 -27.57
C PRO A 438 22.91 -58.24 -28.25
N ALA A 439 23.47 -59.39 -28.66
CA ALA A 439 24.73 -59.54 -29.35
C ALA A 439 24.75 -59.02 -30.80
N ASP A 440 25.95 -58.58 -31.19
CA ASP A 440 26.63 -58.62 -32.49
C ASP A 440 25.82 -58.91 -33.77
N GLY A 441 25.88 -57.95 -34.70
CA GLY A 441 25.51 -58.15 -36.10
C GLY A 441 26.25 -57.17 -37.02
N ASP A 442 27.30 -57.67 -37.68
CA ASP A 442 28.05 -56.96 -38.72
C ASP A 442 27.24 -56.77 -40.04
N LEU A 443 27.31 -55.53 -40.55
CA LEU A 443 27.32 -55.00 -41.95
C LEU A 443 26.50 -55.65 -43.08
N PRO A 444 25.99 -54.78 -44.00
CA PRO A 444 26.69 -54.64 -45.28
C PRO A 444 26.84 -53.20 -45.83
N ALA A 445 28.08 -52.91 -46.25
CA ALA A 445 28.57 -52.29 -47.51
C ALA A 445 27.79 -51.22 -48.32
N ASP A 446 28.54 -50.14 -48.57
CA ASP A 446 28.72 -49.33 -49.79
C ASP A 446 27.67 -48.30 -50.25
N GLY A 447 28.11 -47.04 -50.34
CA GLY A 447 27.44 -45.96 -51.06
C GLY A 447 28.25 -44.66 -51.04
N ASP A 448 28.86 -44.34 -52.19
CA ASP A 448 29.89 -43.34 -52.44
C ASP A 448 29.58 -41.87 -52.10
N ALA A 449 30.65 -41.13 -51.80
CA ALA A 449 30.74 -39.68 -51.71
C ALA A 449 30.64 -38.98 -53.09
N PRO A 450 30.40 -37.66 -53.08
CA PRO A 450 31.26 -36.77 -53.86
C PRO A 450 31.96 -35.70 -53.01
N ALA A 451 33.16 -35.36 -53.50
CA ALA A 451 34.07 -34.30 -53.11
C ALA A 451 33.45 -32.90 -53.36
N ASP A 452 34.03 -31.73 -53.11
CA ASP A 452 35.37 -31.22 -52.80
C ASP A 452 35.16 -29.72 -52.49
N GLY A 453 35.94 -29.15 -51.57
CA GLY A 453 35.84 -27.72 -51.25
C GLY A 453 36.90 -27.27 -50.24
N ASP A 454 38.16 -27.29 -50.67
CA ASP A 454 39.31 -26.74 -49.94
C ASP A 454 39.23 -25.22 -49.78
N VAL A 455 39.50 -24.70 -48.57
CA VAL A 455 40.44 -23.58 -48.37
C VAL A 455 40.99 -23.51 -46.92
N ALA A 456 42.26 -23.90 -46.81
CA ALA A 456 43.40 -23.29 -46.12
C ALA A 456 43.32 -22.80 -44.65
N ASP A 457 43.90 -23.62 -43.77
CA ASP A 457 45.09 -23.38 -42.92
C ASP A 457 45.35 -22.00 -42.30
N GLY A 458 45.34 -21.99 -40.96
CA GLY A 458 45.98 -20.99 -40.11
C GLY A 458 46.39 -21.62 -38.78
N ASP A 459 47.68 -21.91 -38.65
CA ASP A 459 48.34 -22.65 -37.57
C ASP A 459 48.12 -22.12 -36.14
N ALA A 460 48.00 -23.07 -35.20
CA ALA A 460 48.36 -22.89 -33.79
C ALA A 460 49.83 -23.32 -33.58
N PRO A 461 50.53 -22.66 -32.64
CA PRO A 461 51.23 -23.40 -31.57
C PRO A 461 51.19 -22.62 -30.24
N ALA A 462 51.51 -23.14 -29.05
CA ALA A 462 51.65 -24.46 -28.45
C ALA A 462 51.88 -24.17 -26.94
N ASP A 463 51.32 -25.01 -26.09
CA ASP A 463 51.81 -25.59 -24.84
C ASP A 463 52.49 -24.75 -23.71
N GLY A 464 52.07 -25.06 -22.48
CA GLY A 464 52.82 -24.92 -21.22
C GLY A 464 52.22 -23.92 -20.23
N ASP A 465 51.95 -24.18 -18.97
CA ASP A 465 52.13 -25.33 -18.07
C ASP A 465 51.16 -25.11 -16.90
N SER A 466 50.59 -26.17 -16.32
CA SER A 466 50.10 -26.14 -14.94
C SER A 466 51.20 -26.62 -14.00
N PRO A 467 51.32 -25.98 -12.82
CA PRO A 467 51.44 -26.78 -11.61
C PRO A 467 50.60 -26.27 -10.42
N ALA A 468 49.94 -27.23 -9.79
CA ALA A 468 49.75 -27.47 -8.35
C ALA A 468 49.08 -26.41 -7.45
N ASP A 469 47.88 -26.79 -7.00
CA ASP A 469 47.36 -26.86 -5.63
C ASP A 469 48.10 -26.12 -4.50
N GLY A 470 47.30 -25.35 -3.75
CA GLY A 470 47.49 -25.14 -2.32
C GLY A 470 47.83 -23.70 -1.92
N ASP A 471 46.80 -22.90 -1.64
CA ASP A 471 46.68 -22.18 -0.36
C ASP A 471 45.29 -21.51 -0.29
N VAL A 472 44.63 -21.71 0.87
CA VAL A 472 43.38 -21.08 1.25
C VAL A 472 43.69 -19.70 1.86
N PRO A 473 43.08 -18.62 1.39
CA PRO A 473 42.85 -17.44 2.22
C PRO A 473 41.42 -17.50 2.77
N GLY A 474 41.33 -17.72 4.08
CA GLY A 474 40.15 -17.35 4.84
C GLY A 474 40.36 -15.97 5.41
N ASP A 475 39.64 -14.99 4.86
CA ASP A 475 39.21 -13.76 5.51
C ASP A 475 38.36 -12.98 4.49
N GLY A 476 37.23 -12.46 5.00
CA GLY A 476 36.16 -11.89 4.19
C GLY A 476 36.51 -10.53 3.61
N ASP A 477 36.76 -10.50 2.30
CA ASP A 477 36.52 -9.34 1.45
C ASP A 477 35.58 -9.78 0.32
N MET A 478 34.37 -9.19 0.27
CA MET A 478 33.47 -9.34 -0.89
C MET A 478 34.01 -8.49 -2.05
N PRO A 479 33.97 -9.00 -3.30
CA PRO A 479 34.08 -8.17 -4.48
C PRO A 479 32.88 -7.21 -4.56
N ASP A 480 33.17 -5.99 -4.97
CA ASP A 480 32.23 -4.91 -5.19
C ASP A 480 31.30 -5.20 -6.38
N GLY A 481 30.00 -5.34 -6.11
CA GLY A 481 28.96 -5.09 -7.11
C GLY A 481 28.67 -6.18 -8.15
N THR A 482 28.91 -7.46 -7.88
CA THR A 482 28.56 -8.55 -8.81
C THR A 482 27.52 -9.52 -8.25
N LEU A 483 26.61 -9.94 -9.14
CA LEU A 483 25.60 -10.99 -9.00
C LEU A 483 25.99 -12.09 -7.99
N CYS A 484 25.08 -12.43 -7.09
CA CYS A 484 25.22 -13.51 -6.11
C CYS A 484 24.33 -14.70 -6.49
N ALA A 485 24.62 -15.91 -5.99
CA ALA A 485 23.79 -17.07 -6.31
C ALA A 485 22.49 -17.05 -5.46
N PRO A 486 21.30 -17.23 -6.05
CA PRO A 486 20.05 -17.32 -5.29
C PRO A 486 20.14 -18.41 -4.21
N GLY A 487 19.90 -18.03 -2.96
CA GLY A 487 20.00 -18.93 -1.80
C GLY A 487 21.38 -18.97 -1.12
N GLU A 488 22.35 -18.19 -1.60
CA GLU A 488 23.64 -18.02 -0.92
C GLU A 488 23.47 -17.16 0.34
N ALA A 489 24.03 -17.62 1.47
CA ALA A 489 23.98 -16.91 2.74
C ALA A 489 25.32 -17.01 3.48
N ALA A 490 25.76 -15.90 4.06
CA ALA A 490 26.98 -15.81 4.84
C ALA A 490 26.73 -15.01 6.13
N CYS A 491 27.43 -15.40 7.20
CA CYS A 491 27.38 -14.69 8.47
C CYS A 491 28.64 -13.86 8.68
N GLU A 492 28.46 -12.59 9.02
CA GLU A 492 29.52 -11.72 9.54
C GLU A 492 29.15 -11.30 10.97
N GLY A 493 29.68 -12.02 11.96
CA GLY A 493 29.20 -11.91 13.34
C GLY A 493 27.74 -12.36 13.45
N ASP A 494 26.88 -11.49 14.01
CA ASP A 494 25.43 -11.71 14.10
C ASP A 494 24.65 -11.11 12.92
N ILE A 495 25.33 -10.67 11.86
CA ILE A 495 24.68 -10.15 10.65
C ILE A 495 24.61 -11.27 9.61
N LEU A 496 23.39 -11.59 9.17
CA LEU A 496 23.11 -12.51 8.08
C LEU A 496 23.07 -11.73 6.76
N ASN A 497 23.99 -12.02 5.86
CA ASN A 497 23.96 -11.56 4.48
C ASN A 497 23.39 -12.66 3.60
N SER A 498 22.24 -12.43 2.96
CA SER A 498 21.58 -13.39 2.07
C SER A 498 21.38 -12.81 0.68
N CYS A 499 21.63 -13.61 -0.34
CA CYS A 499 21.39 -13.20 -1.72
C CYS A 499 19.89 -13.22 -2.03
N ASN A 500 19.39 -12.17 -2.68
CA ASN A 500 17.99 -12.12 -3.08
C ASN A 500 17.64 -13.21 -4.13
N SER A 501 16.36 -13.55 -4.25
CA SER A 501 15.89 -14.61 -5.15
C SER A 501 16.14 -14.31 -6.64
N ALA A 502 16.38 -13.06 -6.99
CA ALA A 502 16.72 -12.62 -8.35
C ALA A 502 18.23 -12.66 -8.66
N GLY A 503 19.08 -13.03 -7.68
CA GLY A 503 20.55 -13.03 -7.81
C GLY A 503 21.17 -11.63 -8.01
N SER A 504 20.38 -10.56 -7.81
CA SER A 504 20.73 -9.20 -8.20
C SER A 504 21.39 -8.38 -7.08
N GLY A 505 21.47 -8.91 -5.86
CA GLY A 505 22.15 -8.24 -4.75
C GLY A 505 21.99 -8.94 -3.40
N TRP A 506 22.87 -8.55 -2.47
CA TRP A 506 22.90 -9.02 -1.09
C TRP A 506 21.97 -8.20 -0.19
N ILE A 507 21.30 -8.88 0.74
CA ILE A 507 20.43 -8.30 1.77
C ILE A 507 21.01 -8.66 3.14
N SER A 508 21.19 -7.66 4.00
CA SER A 508 21.76 -7.84 5.36
C SER A 508 20.67 -7.76 6.43
N LEU A 509 20.69 -8.70 7.38
CA LEU A 509 19.78 -8.77 8.52
C LEU A 509 20.57 -8.90 9.83
N ASP A 510 20.36 -7.98 10.77
CA ASP A 510 20.99 -8.01 12.10
C ASP A 510 20.21 -8.94 13.05
N CYS A 511 20.75 -10.14 13.28
CA CYS A 511 20.15 -11.13 14.17
C CYS A 511 20.23 -10.73 15.66
N ALA A 512 21.24 -9.94 16.05
CA ALA A 512 21.43 -9.53 17.45
C ALA A 512 20.33 -8.56 17.90
N SER A 513 19.80 -7.75 16.98
CA SER A 513 18.63 -6.89 17.23
C SER A 513 17.38 -7.69 17.68
N GLN A 514 17.33 -8.98 17.36
CA GLN A 514 16.25 -9.91 17.70
C GLN A 514 16.65 -10.91 18.81
N GLY A 515 17.84 -10.75 19.40
CA GLY A 515 18.37 -11.68 20.41
C GLY A 515 18.70 -13.07 19.85
N LEU A 516 19.02 -13.15 18.55
CA LEU A 516 19.37 -14.36 17.81
C LEU A 516 20.84 -14.29 17.36
N SER A 517 21.43 -15.44 17.04
CA SER A 517 22.78 -15.52 16.46
C SER A 517 22.68 -15.94 14.99
N CYS A 518 23.56 -15.40 14.14
CA CYS A 518 23.59 -15.77 12.74
C CYS A 518 24.11 -17.20 12.55
N ASP A 519 23.39 -18.01 11.78
CA ASP A 519 23.81 -19.34 11.30
C ASP A 519 23.65 -19.38 9.77
N ALA A 520 24.73 -19.59 9.02
CA ALA A 520 24.69 -19.51 7.56
C ALA A 520 23.80 -20.60 6.91
N ALA A 521 23.49 -21.69 7.64
CA ALA A 521 22.61 -22.75 7.17
C ALA A 521 21.15 -22.58 7.64
N LYS A 522 20.90 -21.76 8.67
CA LYS A 522 19.58 -21.62 9.33
C LYS A 522 19.07 -20.19 9.44
N GLY A 523 19.83 -19.21 8.96
CA GLY A 523 19.57 -17.79 9.14
C GLY A 523 19.72 -17.35 10.60
N CYS A 524 18.94 -16.35 11.03
CA CYS A 524 18.93 -15.91 12.42
C CYS A 524 18.26 -16.95 13.31
N ALA A 525 19.03 -17.64 14.16
CA ALA A 525 18.54 -18.71 15.02
C ALA A 525 19.00 -18.54 16.47
N LYS A 526 18.26 -19.10 17.44
CA LYS A 526 18.71 -19.14 18.84
C LYS A 526 19.87 -20.12 18.98
N GLY A 527 21.08 -19.61 19.24
CA GLY A 527 22.27 -20.44 19.41
C GLY A 527 22.11 -21.49 20.51
N ALA A 528 22.62 -22.70 20.25
CA ALA A 528 22.87 -23.69 21.30
C ALA A 528 23.98 -23.15 22.21
N SER A 529 23.64 -22.90 23.47
CA SER A 529 24.55 -22.29 24.44
C SER A 529 25.79 -23.16 24.74
N SER A 530 26.98 -22.64 24.45
CA SER A 530 28.22 -23.11 25.09
C SER A 530 28.68 -22.09 26.15
N GLY A 531 28.26 -22.35 27.39
CA GLY A 531 28.92 -22.06 28.67
C GLY A 531 29.76 -20.79 28.90
N CYS A 532 29.26 -19.94 29.81
CA CYS A 532 29.96 -19.18 30.86
C CYS A 532 31.37 -18.60 30.63
N SER A 533 31.48 -17.27 30.77
CA SER A 533 32.46 -16.66 31.68
C SER A 533 31.87 -15.42 32.36
N ALA A 534 31.82 -15.46 33.68
CA ALA A 534 31.36 -14.40 34.55
C ALA A 534 32.54 -13.55 35.04
N VAL A 535 32.41 -12.22 34.96
CA VAL A 535 32.97 -11.19 35.86
C VAL A 535 32.08 -9.95 35.65
N GLY A 536 31.46 -9.24 36.60
CA GLY A 536 31.39 -9.28 38.06
C GLY A 536 31.01 -7.89 38.59
N GLY A 537 29.84 -7.75 39.24
CA GLY A 537 29.44 -6.68 40.18
C GLY A 537 29.06 -5.30 39.59
N SER A 538 28.17 -4.47 40.14
CA SER A 538 27.28 -4.42 41.31
C SER A 538 26.25 -3.30 40.98
N THR A 539 25.01 -3.16 41.48
CA THR A 539 24.47 -3.23 42.84
C THR A 539 22.94 -3.27 42.77
N ALA A 540 22.32 -4.04 43.67
CA ALA A 540 20.89 -4.06 43.95
C ALA A 540 20.49 -3.03 45.01
N LEU A 541 19.26 -2.49 44.93
CA LEU A 541 18.45 -2.01 46.07
C LEU A 541 16.96 -2.18 45.68
N LEU A 542 16.27 -3.24 46.13
CA LEU A 542 15.43 -3.33 47.34
C LEU A 542 14.10 -2.56 47.27
N MET A 543 12.98 -3.28 47.05
CA MET A 543 11.93 -3.54 48.06
C MET A 543 10.60 -3.92 47.39
N ALA A 544 10.12 -5.13 47.68
CA ALA A 544 8.75 -5.57 47.49
C ALA A 544 8.12 -5.79 48.88
N ALA A 545 6.88 -5.34 49.10
CA ALA A 545 5.99 -5.94 50.10
C ALA A 545 4.52 -5.44 50.00
N PHE A 546 3.66 -6.41 49.65
CA PHE A 546 2.33 -6.71 50.21
C PHE A 546 1.06 -5.92 49.83
N VAL A 547 0.12 -6.74 49.31
CA VAL A 547 -1.32 -6.56 49.04
C VAL A 547 -2.15 -6.66 50.34
N GLY A 548 -3.29 -5.96 50.43
CA GLY A 548 -4.40 -6.40 51.29
C GLY A 548 -5.44 -5.35 51.74
N LEU A 549 -6.59 -5.36 51.06
CA LEU A 549 -7.89 -4.69 51.34
C LEU A 549 -8.30 -4.52 52.82
N LEU A 550 -9.03 -3.41 53.12
CA LEU A 550 -10.44 -3.42 53.59
C LEU A 550 -10.91 -2.02 54.03
N ALA A 551 -11.86 -1.46 53.28
CA ALA A 551 -12.68 -0.34 53.71
C ALA A 551 -14.09 -0.85 54.02
N LEU A 552 -14.57 -0.66 55.25
CA LEU A 552 -15.99 -0.59 55.61
C LEU A 552 -16.12 -0.02 57.03
N GLY A 553 -16.84 1.09 57.11
CA GLY A 553 -16.89 1.96 58.28
C GLY A 553 -17.77 1.48 59.43
N ARG A 554 -17.52 2.10 60.60
CA ARG A 554 -18.48 2.25 61.69
C ARG A 554 -18.30 3.62 62.34
N GLN A 555 -19.13 4.58 61.93
CA GLN A 555 -19.44 5.77 62.73
C GLN A 555 -20.54 5.45 63.74
N LYS A 556 -20.31 5.72 65.03
CA LYS A 556 -21.35 6.10 66.01
C LYS A 556 -20.72 6.61 67.31
N ARG A 557 -20.93 7.90 67.61
CA ARG A 557 -21.34 8.52 68.90
C ARG A 557 -21.16 10.04 68.79
N LYS A 558 -22.25 10.79 68.63
CA LYS A 558 -22.98 11.53 69.69
C LYS A 558 -22.11 12.57 70.43
N ARG A 559 -22.39 13.85 70.21
CA ARG A 559 -22.76 14.80 71.28
C ARG A 559 -23.51 16.00 70.72
N ALA A 560 -24.54 16.38 71.46
CA ALA A 560 -25.50 17.44 71.21
C ALA A 560 -25.08 18.75 71.91
N GLY A 561 -25.73 19.85 71.53
CA GLY A 561 -25.90 21.00 72.42
C GLY A 561 -26.28 22.28 71.68
N GLY A 562 -27.46 22.81 72.01
CA GLY A 562 -27.78 24.24 71.90
C GLY A 562 -28.79 24.58 70.82
#